data_AF-A0A6P2C7V8-F1
#
_entry.id   AF-A0A6P2C7V8-F1
#
_cell.length_a   1.000
_cell.length_b   1.000
_cell.length_c   1.000
_cell.angle_alpha   90.00
_cell.angle_beta   90.00
_cell.angle_gamma   90.00
#
_symmetry.space_group_name_H-M   'P 1'
#
loop_
_entity.id
_entity.type
_entity.pdbx_description
1 polymer ?
#
loop_
_entity_poly.entity_id
_entity_poly.type
_entity_poly.pdbx_seq_one_letter_code
_entity_poly.pdbx_strand_id
1 'polypeptide(L)'
;MWGSPTIQADLSTFDAQFGYPDPPSFKIIAPAGAIPTWDPNNSTMTGWAGETTLDVEYAHTIAPGANILLVETPTAETEGVTGFPEIVKAEEYVVNHHLGDLISQSFSATEQTFTSYAQQAPLRAAYLDAFAHGVTVLAATGDDGVANPELDGSTLYTTPTTGCGTGWAALAVIPGCLLQRPRRGTDRRRGPLCVHRQRASPW
;
A
#
# COMPACT_ATOMS: atom_id res chain seq x y z
N MET A 1 2.40 8.04 -2.69
CA MET A 1 1.62 8.80 -1.67
C MET A 1 2.61 9.64 -0.87
N TRP A 2 2.19 10.46 0.08
CA TRP A 2 3.16 11.11 0.97
C TRP A 2 3.91 10.05 1.79
N GLY A 3 5.22 10.22 1.94
CA GLY A 3 6.03 9.36 2.79
C GLY A 3 6.18 9.87 4.22
N SER A 4 7.11 9.24 4.95
CA SER A 4 7.51 9.66 6.29
C SER A 4 8.86 10.38 6.26
N PRO A 5 9.01 11.57 6.87
CA PRO A 5 10.30 12.27 6.94
C PRO A 5 11.36 11.50 7.75
N THR A 6 10.95 10.54 8.58
CA THR A 6 11.81 9.74 9.44
C THR A 6 11.98 8.29 8.99
N ILE A 7 11.42 7.91 7.83
CA ILE A 7 11.30 6.51 7.39
C ILE A 7 12.60 5.69 7.48
N GLN A 8 13.75 6.29 7.16
CA GLN A 8 15.05 5.61 7.25
C GLN A 8 15.44 5.30 8.70
N ALA A 9 15.20 6.24 9.62
CA ALA A 9 15.49 6.07 11.04
C ALA A 9 14.49 5.10 11.70
N ASP A 10 13.22 5.15 11.27
CA ASP A 10 12.17 4.25 11.73
C ASP A 10 12.51 2.81 11.35
N LEU A 11 12.82 2.56 10.07
CA LEU A 11 13.23 1.24 9.57
C LEU A 11 14.46 0.69 10.31
N SER A 12 15.51 1.49 10.48
CA SER A 12 16.71 1.06 11.20
C SER A 12 16.43 0.73 12.67
N THR A 13 15.54 1.50 13.32
CA THR A 13 15.13 1.23 14.71
C THR A 13 14.32 -0.06 14.80
N PHE A 14 13.40 -0.28 13.85
CA PHE A 14 12.59 -1.49 13.75
C PHE A 14 13.46 -2.73 13.52
N ASP A 15 14.37 -2.66 12.54
CA ASP A 15 15.28 -3.76 12.20
C ASP A 15 16.15 -4.14 13.40
N ALA A 16 16.71 -3.16 14.10
CA ALA A 16 17.49 -3.39 15.32
C ALA A 16 16.64 -3.99 16.45
N GLN A 17 15.39 -3.55 16.61
CA GLN A 17 14.48 -4.05 17.64
C GLN A 17 14.09 -5.52 17.40
N PHE A 18 13.89 -5.92 16.15
CA PHE A 18 13.44 -7.27 15.79
C PHE A 18 14.54 -8.21 15.30
N GLY A 19 15.77 -7.71 15.16
CA GLY A 19 16.95 -8.50 14.80
C GLY A 19 17.07 -8.78 13.30
N TYR A 20 16.54 -7.89 12.45
CA TYR A 20 16.74 -7.94 11.01
C TYR A 20 18.03 -7.19 10.63
N PRO A 21 18.78 -7.64 9.61
CA PRO A 21 19.85 -6.84 9.01
C PRO A 21 19.23 -5.67 8.24
N ASP A 22 19.94 -4.54 8.09
CA ASP A 22 19.51 -3.46 7.19
C ASP A 22 19.27 -3.98 5.75
N PRO A 23 18.33 -3.40 5.00
CA PRO A 23 18.10 -3.81 3.61
C PRO A 23 19.36 -3.55 2.77
N PRO A 24 19.67 -4.39 1.76
CA PRO A 24 20.84 -4.18 0.89
C PRO A 24 20.85 -2.81 0.19
N SER A 25 19.68 -2.25 -0.09
CA SER A 25 19.51 -0.87 -0.52
C SER A 25 18.12 -0.37 -0.11
N PHE A 26 18.06 0.85 0.44
CA PHE A 26 16.81 1.58 0.61
C PHE A 26 16.90 2.95 -0.07
N LYS A 27 15.98 3.22 -1.00
CA LYS A 27 15.94 4.47 -1.77
C LYS A 27 14.53 5.04 -1.78
N ILE A 28 14.45 6.37 -1.86
CA ILE A 28 13.20 7.10 -1.94
C ILE A 28 13.23 7.95 -3.21
N ILE A 29 12.19 7.87 -4.03
CA ILE A 29 12.03 8.67 -5.25
C ILE A 29 10.63 9.27 -5.32
N ALA A 30 10.48 10.37 -6.06
CA ALA A 30 9.18 11.04 -6.27
C ALA A 30 9.01 11.41 -7.76
N PRO A 31 8.85 10.43 -8.67
CA PRO A 31 8.80 10.67 -10.11
C PRO A 31 7.54 11.43 -10.56
N ALA A 32 6.49 11.41 -9.74
CA ALA A 32 5.23 12.07 -10.05
C ALA A 32 5.27 13.60 -9.83
N GLY A 33 6.15 14.09 -8.95
CA GLY A 33 6.29 15.52 -8.62
C GLY A 33 6.93 15.73 -7.25
N ALA A 34 7.20 16.99 -6.91
CA ALA A 34 7.81 17.35 -5.63
C ALA A 34 6.84 17.16 -4.46
N ILE A 35 7.29 16.47 -3.41
CA ILE A 35 6.49 16.20 -2.21
C ILE A 35 6.31 17.49 -1.40
N PRO A 36 5.09 17.80 -0.94
CA PRO A 36 4.85 18.95 -0.07
C PRO A 36 5.74 18.93 1.19
N THR A 37 6.07 20.11 1.71
CA THR A 37 6.79 20.22 2.97
C THR A 37 6.02 19.54 4.09
N TRP A 38 6.69 18.71 4.88
CA TRP A 38 6.13 18.05 6.04
C TRP A 38 5.53 19.04 7.05
N ASP A 39 4.28 18.81 7.44
CA ASP A 39 3.61 19.50 8.55
C ASP A 39 3.13 18.47 9.58
N PRO A 40 3.74 18.40 10.77
CA PRO A 40 3.34 17.45 11.81
C PRO A 40 1.95 17.73 12.40
N ASN A 41 1.35 18.90 12.14
CA ASN A 41 -0.02 19.22 12.58
C ASN A 41 -1.08 18.84 11.55
N ASN A 42 -0.66 18.40 10.36
CA ASN A 42 -1.56 17.92 9.32
C ASN A 42 -1.83 16.42 9.55
N SER A 43 -3.05 16.08 9.99
CA SER A 43 -3.43 14.71 10.31
C SER A 43 -3.26 13.75 9.13
N THR A 44 -3.59 14.19 7.91
CA THR A 44 -3.46 13.38 6.70
C THR A 44 -1.99 13.08 6.39
N MET A 45 -1.07 14.04 6.58
CA MET A 45 0.37 13.79 6.46
C MET A 45 0.86 12.80 7.51
N THR A 46 0.44 12.96 8.76
CA THR A 46 0.82 12.03 9.84
C THR A 46 0.26 10.62 9.63
N GLY A 47 -0.95 10.50 9.08
CA GLY A 47 -1.56 9.23 8.72
C GLY A 47 -0.77 8.50 7.64
N TRP A 48 -0.47 9.17 6.52
CA TRP A 48 0.32 8.60 5.42
C TRP A 48 1.76 8.29 5.80
N ALA A 49 2.37 9.08 6.69
CA ALA A 49 3.68 8.76 7.24
C ALA A 49 3.64 7.45 8.04
N GLY A 50 2.62 7.28 8.88
CA GLY A 50 2.42 6.03 9.63
C GLY A 50 2.22 4.82 8.72
N GLU A 51 1.38 4.95 7.69
CA GLU A 51 1.14 3.90 6.69
C GLU A 51 2.43 3.56 5.92
N THR A 52 3.16 4.57 5.45
CA THR A 52 4.43 4.36 4.74
C THR A 52 5.46 3.65 5.61
N THR A 53 5.55 4.01 6.89
CA THR A 53 6.42 3.32 7.85
C THR A 53 6.02 1.86 8.01
N LEU A 54 4.72 1.58 8.18
CA LEU A 54 4.19 0.22 8.26
C LEU A 54 4.55 -0.61 7.01
N ASP A 55 4.27 -0.07 5.81
CA ASP A 55 4.49 -0.74 4.53
C ASP A 55 5.96 -1.15 4.37
N VAL A 56 6.90 -0.23 4.63
CA VAL A 56 8.33 -0.47 4.47
C VAL A 56 8.85 -1.49 5.49
N GLU A 57 8.52 -1.32 6.78
CA GLU A 57 8.99 -2.21 7.86
C GLU A 57 8.49 -3.66 7.67
N TYR A 58 7.24 -3.83 7.27
CA TYR A 58 6.66 -5.17 7.07
C TYR A 58 7.07 -5.79 5.74
N ALA A 59 7.22 -5.01 4.67
CA ALA A 59 7.83 -5.50 3.43
C ALA A 59 9.24 -6.03 3.71
N HIS A 60 10.03 -5.29 4.49
CA HIS A 60 11.37 -5.70 4.87
C HIS A 60 11.37 -6.96 5.73
N THR A 61 10.46 -7.06 6.71
CA THR A 61 10.30 -8.26 7.54
C THR A 61 10.04 -9.52 6.70
N ILE A 62 9.23 -9.41 5.66
CA ILE A 62 8.88 -10.54 4.79
C ILE A 62 10.04 -10.91 3.87
N ALA A 63 10.80 -9.92 3.38
CA ALA A 63 11.93 -10.11 2.49
C ALA A 63 13.18 -9.29 2.90
N PRO A 64 13.90 -9.69 3.97
CA PRO A 64 15.04 -8.90 4.49
C PRO A 64 16.22 -8.77 3.50
N GLY A 65 16.27 -9.62 2.48
CA GLY A 65 17.30 -9.59 1.44
C GLY A 65 16.94 -8.76 0.21
N ALA A 66 15.77 -8.12 0.17
CA ALA A 66 15.31 -7.36 -0.98
C ALA A 66 15.81 -5.90 -0.91
N ASN A 67 16.12 -5.32 -2.07
CA ASN A 67 16.22 -3.86 -2.18
C ASN A 67 14.83 -3.26 -2.05
N ILE A 68 14.71 -2.15 -1.32
CA ILE A 68 13.45 -1.43 -1.14
C ILE A 68 13.55 -0.08 -1.87
N LEU A 69 12.57 0.18 -2.74
CA LEU A 69 12.38 1.47 -3.39
C LEU A 69 11.02 2.03 -2.95
N LEU A 70 11.04 3.04 -2.10
CA LEU A 70 9.85 3.81 -1.73
C LEU A 70 9.58 4.87 -2.81
N VAL A 71 8.36 4.87 -3.34
CA VAL A 71 7.93 5.78 -4.41
C VAL A 71 6.83 6.68 -3.89
N GLU A 72 7.19 7.93 -3.65
CA GLU A 72 6.29 8.94 -3.11
C GLU A 72 5.57 9.71 -4.22
N THR A 73 4.39 10.22 -3.92
CA THR A 73 3.59 11.07 -4.82
C THR A 73 3.17 12.34 -4.10
N PRO A 74 3.05 13.48 -4.82
CA PRO A 74 2.82 14.77 -4.19
C PRO A 74 1.39 14.94 -3.65
N THR A 75 0.49 14.04 -4.02
CA THR A 75 -0.93 14.07 -3.67
C THR A 75 -1.26 12.84 -2.84
N ALA A 76 -1.86 13.06 -1.67
CA ALA A 76 -2.50 12.01 -0.89
C ALA A 76 -3.67 11.43 -1.68
N GLU A 77 -3.78 10.11 -1.70
CA GLU A 77 -4.95 9.46 -2.25
C GLU A 77 -6.13 9.60 -1.28
N THR A 78 -7.30 9.74 -1.86
CA THR A 78 -8.58 9.71 -1.16
C THR A 78 -9.58 9.03 -2.08
N GLU A 79 -10.76 8.74 -1.55
CA GLU A 79 -11.88 8.23 -2.34
C GLU A 79 -12.13 9.01 -3.64
N GLY A 80 -12.56 8.27 -4.68
CA GLY A 80 -12.71 8.76 -6.04
C GLY A 80 -11.39 8.75 -6.82
N VAL A 81 -11.01 9.90 -7.39
CA VAL A 81 -9.91 10.02 -8.36
C VAL A 81 -8.69 10.77 -7.83
N THR A 82 -8.74 11.26 -6.60
CA THR A 82 -7.68 12.11 -6.05
C THR A 82 -6.41 11.29 -5.84
N GLY A 83 -5.27 11.79 -6.35
CA GLY A 83 -3.97 11.12 -6.23
C GLY A 83 -3.72 10.00 -7.25
N PHE A 84 -4.76 9.43 -7.85
CA PHE A 84 -4.63 8.37 -8.86
C PHE A 84 -3.79 8.78 -10.08
N PRO A 85 -3.91 10.00 -10.65
CA PRO A 85 -3.06 10.41 -11.77
C PRO A 85 -1.57 10.37 -11.43
N GLU A 86 -1.19 10.82 -10.23
CA GLU A 86 0.19 10.81 -9.76
C GLU A 86 0.69 9.40 -9.44
N ILE A 87 -0.18 8.55 -8.89
CA ILE A 87 0.09 7.13 -8.64
C ILE A 87 0.37 6.40 -9.95
N VAL A 88 -0.52 6.52 -10.94
CA VAL A 88 -0.36 5.90 -12.27
C VAL A 88 0.95 6.34 -12.90
N LYS A 89 1.27 7.64 -12.85
CA LYS A 89 2.54 8.16 -13.35
C LYS A 89 3.75 7.57 -12.62
N ALA A 90 3.65 7.34 -11.31
CA ALA A 90 4.71 6.74 -10.53
C ALA A 90 4.90 5.24 -10.85
N GLU A 91 3.81 4.49 -10.99
CA GLU A 91 3.83 3.09 -11.41
C GLU A 91 4.43 2.93 -12.81
N GLU A 92 3.94 3.70 -13.78
CA GLU A 92 4.50 3.73 -15.14
C GLU A 92 5.98 4.08 -15.14
N TYR A 93 6.43 5.02 -14.29
CA TYR A 93 7.85 5.36 -14.19
C TYR A 93 8.68 4.16 -13.71
N VAL A 94 8.26 3.48 -12.63
CA VAL A 94 8.96 2.32 -12.08
C VAL A 94 9.02 1.17 -13.09
N VAL A 95 7.90 0.88 -13.75
CA VAL A 95 7.79 -0.18 -14.75
C VAL A 95 8.69 0.12 -15.95
N ASN A 96 8.56 1.30 -16.55
CA ASN A 96 9.32 1.68 -17.75
C ASN A 96 10.84 1.80 -17.52
N HIS A 97 11.27 2.06 -16.29
CA HIS A 97 12.69 2.13 -15.93
C HIS A 97 13.22 0.83 -15.31
N HIS A 98 12.40 -0.24 -15.25
CA HIS A 98 12.75 -1.54 -14.68
C HIS A 98 13.32 -1.44 -13.25
N LEU A 99 12.68 -0.63 -12.41
CA LEU A 99 13.19 -0.31 -11.07
C LEU A 99 12.75 -1.28 -9.97
N GLY A 100 11.87 -2.24 -10.29
CA GLY A 100 11.44 -3.28 -9.36
C GLY A 100 10.72 -4.44 -10.04
N ASP A 101 10.77 -5.60 -9.40
CA ASP A 101 10.08 -6.82 -9.84
C ASP A 101 8.67 -6.95 -9.23
N LEU A 102 8.42 -6.22 -8.13
CA LEU A 102 7.17 -6.24 -7.37
C LEU A 102 6.82 -4.83 -6.89
N ILE A 103 5.55 -4.46 -7.07
CA ILE A 103 4.93 -3.24 -6.52
C ILE A 103 3.95 -3.68 -5.44
N SER A 104 4.16 -3.21 -4.22
CA SER A 104 3.19 -3.33 -3.12
C SER A 104 2.50 -1.98 -2.93
N GLN A 105 1.19 -1.98 -2.87
CA GLN A 105 0.40 -0.77 -2.68
C GLN A 105 -0.72 -0.97 -1.64
N SER A 106 -0.76 -0.06 -0.67
CA SER A 106 -1.74 -0.03 0.41
C SER A 106 -2.75 1.11 0.20
N PHE A 107 -3.26 1.23 -1.03
CA PHE A 107 -4.31 2.19 -1.37
C PHE A 107 -5.39 1.55 -2.25
N SER A 108 -6.60 2.07 -2.14
CA SER A 108 -7.70 1.78 -3.05
C SER A 108 -8.82 2.78 -2.78
N ALA A 109 -9.55 3.15 -3.84
CA ALA A 109 -10.81 3.87 -3.71
C ALA A 109 -11.96 2.90 -4.00
N THR A 110 -13.08 3.07 -3.31
CA THR A 110 -14.29 2.28 -3.50
C THR A 110 -14.76 2.37 -4.96
N GLU A 111 -15.04 1.24 -5.62
CA GLU A 111 -15.33 1.23 -7.06
C GLU A 111 -16.55 2.13 -7.44
N GLN A 112 -17.49 2.28 -6.52
CA GLN A 112 -18.69 3.10 -6.65
C GLN A 112 -18.43 4.61 -6.56
N THR A 113 -17.26 5.05 -6.06
CA THR A 113 -16.90 6.48 -6.01
C THR A 113 -16.43 7.01 -7.37
N PHE A 114 -16.25 6.12 -8.36
CA PHE A 114 -16.02 6.47 -9.75
C PHE A 114 -17.34 6.65 -10.51
N THR A 115 -17.48 7.76 -11.22
CA THR A 115 -18.65 8.09 -12.04
C THR A 115 -18.62 7.45 -13.43
N SER A 116 -17.46 6.97 -13.90
CA SER A 116 -17.33 6.26 -15.16
C SER A 116 -16.05 5.43 -15.23
N TYR A 117 -16.04 4.41 -16.09
CA TYR A 117 -14.86 3.59 -16.35
C TYR A 117 -13.64 4.39 -16.83
N ALA A 118 -13.86 5.53 -17.52
CA ALA A 118 -12.78 6.39 -17.98
C ALA A 118 -11.88 6.89 -16.84
N GLN A 119 -12.41 7.00 -15.62
CA GLN A 119 -11.66 7.40 -14.44
C GLN A 119 -10.77 6.28 -13.87
N GLN A 120 -11.11 5.01 -14.15
CA GLN A 120 -10.35 3.83 -13.72
C GLN A 120 -9.43 3.28 -14.80
N ALA A 121 -9.69 3.62 -16.07
CA ALA A 121 -8.97 3.09 -17.22
C ALA A 121 -7.45 3.31 -17.17
N PRO A 122 -6.91 4.47 -16.73
CA PRO A 122 -5.47 4.67 -16.60
C PRO A 122 -4.83 3.73 -15.58
N LEU A 123 -5.45 3.54 -14.42
CA LEU A 123 -4.97 2.61 -13.39
C LEU A 123 -4.95 1.17 -13.91
N ARG A 124 -6.01 0.76 -14.61
CA ARG A 124 -6.03 -0.56 -15.25
C ARG A 124 -4.92 -0.71 -16.28
N ALA A 125 -4.66 0.33 -17.07
CA ALA A 125 -3.62 0.30 -18.08
C ALA A 125 -2.24 0.13 -17.43
N ALA A 126 -1.96 0.82 -16.32
CA ALA A 126 -0.72 0.66 -15.56
C ALA A 126 -0.53 -0.77 -15.04
N TYR A 127 -1.57 -1.42 -14.52
CA TYR A 127 -1.46 -2.83 -14.07
C TYR A 127 -1.24 -3.81 -15.22
N LEU A 128 -1.88 -3.57 -16.37
CA LEU A 128 -1.66 -4.39 -17.56
C LEU A 128 -0.24 -4.19 -18.11
N ASP A 129 0.29 -2.96 -18.06
CA ASP A 129 1.65 -2.64 -18.46
C ASP A 129 2.69 -3.28 -17.53
N ALA A 130 2.48 -3.20 -16.21
CA ALA A 130 3.29 -3.89 -15.21
C ALA A 130 3.33 -5.40 -15.48
N PHE A 131 2.16 -6.02 -15.70
CA PHE A 131 2.07 -7.44 -16.03
C PHE A 131 2.82 -7.79 -17.33
N ALA A 132 2.69 -6.96 -18.38
CA ALA A 132 3.39 -7.16 -19.64
C ALA A 132 4.92 -7.07 -19.50
N HIS A 133 5.40 -6.29 -18.52
CA HIS A 133 6.82 -6.17 -18.17
C HIS A 133 7.29 -7.17 -17.11
N GLY A 134 6.43 -8.10 -16.67
CA GLY A 134 6.77 -9.10 -15.67
C GLY A 134 6.84 -8.57 -14.24
N VAL A 135 6.32 -7.37 -13.98
CA VAL A 135 6.22 -6.76 -12.65
C VAL A 135 4.94 -7.23 -11.98
N THR A 136 5.06 -7.80 -10.78
CA THR A 136 3.89 -8.21 -9.99
C THR A 136 3.34 -7.03 -9.20
N VAL A 137 2.03 -6.79 -9.26
CA VAL A 137 1.38 -5.75 -8.46
C VAL A 137 0.50 -6.40 -7.38
N LEU A 138 0.75 -6.04 -6.12
CA LEU A 138 -0.02 -6.47 -4.95
C LEU A 138 -0.79 -5.26 -4.39
N ALA A 139 -2.11 -5.38 -4.25
CA ALA A 139 -2.94 -4.35 -3.62
C ALA A 139 -3.70 -4.88 -2.39
N ALA A 140 -3.90 -4.02 -1.40
CA ALA A 140 -4.78 -4.30 -0.27
C ALA A 140 -6.26 -4.41 -0.72
N THR A 141 -7.04 -5.26 -0.05
CA THR A 141 -8.50 -5.39 -0.34
C THR A 141 -9.37 -4.27 0.25
N GLY A 142 -8.79 -3.41 1.09
CA GLY A 142 -9.52 -2.45 1.94
C GLY A 142 -9.76 -2.96 3.37
N ASP A 143 -10.05 -2.02 4.27
CA ASP A 143 -10.12 -2.24 5.73
C ASP A 143 -11.56 -2.29 6.30
N ASP A 144 -12.57 -1.92 5.49
CA ASP A 144 -13.97 -1.79 5.92
C ASP A 144 -14.82 -3.03 5.63
N GLY A 145 -14.16 -4.15 5.33
CA GLY A 145 -14.83 -5.42 5.04
C GLY A 145 -15.66 -5.34 3.77
N VAL A 146 -16.98 -5.55 3.89
CA VAL A 146 -17.89 -5.53 2.73
C VAL A 146 -18.51 -4.16 2.47
N ALA A 147 -18.32 -3.19 3.36
CA ALA A 147 -18.99 -1.90 3.33
C ALA A 147 -17.96 -0.77 3.25
N ASN A 148 -17.37 -0.57 2.07
CA ASN A 148 -16.34 0.44 1.85
C ASN A 148 -16.90 1.87 1.93
N PRO A 149 -16.05 2.89 2.11
CA PRO A 149 -16.46 4.29 2.24
C PRO A 149 -17.17 4.86 1.01
N GLU A 150 -18.06 5.82 1.25
CA GLU A 150 -18.59 6.70 0.20
C GLU A 150 -17.56 7.80 -0.14
N LEU A 151 -17.86 8.64 -1.13
CA LEU A 151 -16.94 9.68 -1.61
C LEU A 151 -16.51 10.68 -0.52
N ASP A 152 -17.32 10.84 0.54
CA ASP A 152 -16.99 11.71 1.68
C ASP A 152 -15.96 11.10 2.65
N GLY A 153 -15.60 9.83 2.48
CA GLY A 153 -14.62 9.10 3.31
C GLY A 153 -15.06 8.83 4.76
N SER A 154 -16.28 9.23 5.13
CA SER A 154 -16.79 9.22 6.51
C SER A 154 -18.04 8.36 6.68
N THR A 155 -18.81 8.18 5.61
CA THR A 155 -19.98 7.31 5.53
C THR A 155 -19.63 6.03 4.78
N LEU A 156 -20.33 4.93 5.07
CA LEU A 156 -20.10 3.64 4.43
C LEU A 156 -21.33 3.24 3.62
N TYR A 157 -21.11 2.60 2.48
CA TYR A 157 -22.19 2.01 1.71
C TYR A 157 -22.95 0.95 2.53
N THR A 158 -24.28 0.94 2.42
CA THR A 158 -25.14 -0.04 3.12
C THR A 158 -25.29 -1.37 2.36
N THR A 159 -24.66 -1.48 1.19
CA THR A 159 -24.63 -2.66 0.32
C THR A 159 -23.20 -3.15 0.14
N PRO A 160 -22.98 -4.43 -0.17
CA PRO A 160 -21.63 -4.94 -0.46
C PRO A 160 -20.94 -4.14 -1.57
N THR A 161 -19.73 -3.65 -1.32
CA THR A 161 -18.87 -2.93 -2.28
C THR A 161 -17.47 -3.55 -2.31
N THR A 162 -16.66 -3.12 -3.28
CA THR A 162 -15.27 -3.55 -3.46
C THR A 162 -14.38 -2.36 -3.81
N GLY A 163 -13.10 -2.43 -3.45
CA GLY A 163 -12.10 -1.47 -3.91
C GLY A 163 -11.85 -1.58 -5.42
N CYS A 164 -11.51 -0.46 -6.04
CA CYS A 164 -11.17 -0.37 -7.44
C CYS A 164 -9.98 -1.29 -7.78
N GLY A 165 -10.09 -2.04 -8.87
CA GLY A 165 -9.04 -2.96 -9.32
C GLY A 165 -9.04 -4.35 -8.67
N THR A 166 -9.74 -4.55 -7.54
CA THR A 166 -9.72 -5.83 -6.80
C THR A 166 -10.28 -7.03 -7.59
N GLY A 167 -11.08 -6.78 -8.63
CA GLY A 167 -11.59 -7.81 -9.54
C GLY A 167 -10.74 -8.04 -10.80
N TRP A 168 -9.63 -7.33 -10.99
CA TRP A 168 -8.85 -7.39 -12.23
C TRP A 168 -7.75 -8.45 -12.17
N ALA A 169 -7.71 -9.34 -13.15
CA ALA A 169 -6.76 -10.47 -13.18
C ALA A 169 -5.27 -10.07 -13.22
N ALA A 170 -4.96 -8.84 -13.61
CA ALA A 170 -3.59 -8.31 -13.62
C ALA A 170 -3.11 -7.82 -12.24
N LEU A 171 -3.99 -7.83 -11.23
CA LEU A 171 -3.72 -7.40 -9.87
C LEU A 171 -3.92 -8.57 -8.90
N ALA A 172 -2.93 -8.85 -8.07
CA ALA A 172 -3.09 -9.78 -6.95
C ALA A 172 -3.56 -9.00 -5.72
N VAL A 173 -4.65 -9.43 -5.09
CA VAL A 173 -5.25 -8.73 -3.96
C VAL A 173 -5.00 -9.48 -2.66
N ILE A 174 -4.57 -8.76 -1.62
CA ILE A 174 -4.16 -9.33 -0.33
C ILE A 174 -5.22 -9.01 0.74
N PRO A 175 -5.99 -10.02 1.21
CA PRO A 175 -6.97 -9.84 2.28
C PRO A 175 -6.34 -9.91 3.68
N GLY A 176 -6.96 -9.23 4.65
CA GLY A 176 -6.61 -9.36 6.07
C GLY A 176 -7.15 -10.66 6.71
N CYS A 177 -6.44 -11.21 7.69
CA CYS A 177 -6.86 -12.38 8.48
C CYS A 177 -6.61 -12.19 9.99
N LEU A 178 -7.40 -12.85 10.85
CA LEU A 178 -7.20 -12.82 12.31
C LEU A 178 -6.25 -13.94 12.76
N LEU A 179 -5.12 -13.57 13.37
CA LEU A 179 -4.21 -14.54 13.98
C LEU A 179 -4.73 -14.97 15.37
N GLN A 180 -5.15 -16.24 15.49
CA GLN A 180 -5.46 -16.85 16.78
C GLN A 180 -4.30 -17.73 17.24
N ARG A 181 -3.62 -17.35 18.34
CA ARG A 181 -2.64 -18.23 18.99
C ARG A 181 -3.38 -19.36 19.72
N PRO A 182 -3.02 -20.64 19.51
CA PRO A 182 -3.57 -21.73 20.31
C PRO A 182 -3.23 -21.54 21.79
N ARG A 183 -4.20 -21.77 22.68
CA ARG A 183 -3.93 -21.85 24.12
C ARG A 183 -2.92 -22.98 24.35
N ARG A 184 -1.88 -22.73 25.17
CA ARG A 184 -0.80 -23.70 25.46
C ARG A 184 -1.39 -25.07 25.85
N GLY A 185 -1.27 -26.03 24.94
CA GLY A 185 -1.71 -27.41 25.11
C GLY A 185 -1.41 -28.22 23.85
N THR A 186 -0.21 -28.80 23.80
CA THR A 186 0.21 -29.94 22.94
C THR A 186 -0.26 -29.94 21.47
N ASP A 187 0.38 -29.14 20.61
CA ASP A 187 0.78 -29.58 19.26
C ASP A 187 1.92 -28.69 18.73
N ARG A 188 3.12 -29.26 18.54
CA ARG A 188 4.31 -28.57 18.02
C ARG A 188 4.50 -28.77 16.51
N ARG A 189 3.43 -28.94 15.73
CA ARG A 189 3.54 -29.23 14.28
C ARG A 189 2.86 -28.25 13.32
N ARG A 190 2.47 -27.06 13.77
CA ARG A 190 2.08 -25.97 12.87
C ARG A 190 2.65 -24.66 13.39
N GLY A 191 3.75 -24.22 12.79
CA GLY A 191 4.18 -22.84 12.95
C GLY A 191 3.04 -21.93 12.45
N PRO A 192 2.70 -20.84 13.15
CA PRO A 192 1.76 -19.87 12.61
C PRO A 192 2.31 -19.33 11.30
N LEU A 193 1.54 -19.47 10.22
CA LEU A 193 1.81 -18.86 8.92
C LEU A 193 1.31 -17.39 8.97
N CYS A 194 2.15 -16.48 8.47
CA CYS A 194 2.12 -15.00 8.35
C CYS A 194 0.75 -14.30 8.17
N VAL A 195 0.53 -12.98 8.35
CA VAL A 195 1.18 -11.79 8.98
C VAL A 195 0.05 -10.73 9.13
N HIS A 196 0.19 -9.87 10.13
CA HIS A 196 -0.47 -8.60 10.54
C HIS A 196 -1.80 -8.11 9.90
N ARG A 197 -2.80 -7.87 10.76
CA ARG A 197 -4.00 -7.05 10.51
C ARG A 197 -3.84 -5.77 11.33
N GLN A 198 -3.58 -4.63 10.71
CA GLN A 198 -3.74 -3.33 11.36
C GLN A 198 -4.42 -2.36 10.41
N ARG A 199 -5.45 -1.73 10.95
CA ARG A 199 -6.42 -0.85 10.33
C ARG A 199 -5.70 0.44 9.93
N ALA A 200 -5.63 0.77 8.64
CA ALA A 200 -5.47 2.15 8.24
C ALA A 200 -6.69 2.88 8.83
N SER A 201 -6.43 3.79 9.75
CA SER A 201 -7.52 4.52 10.39
C SER A 201 -8.17 5.42 9.35
N PRO A 202 -9.51 5.60 9.38
CA PRO A 202 -10.15 6.62 8.58
C PRO A 202 -9.66 7.95 9.16
N TRP A 203 -8.73 8.61 8.46
CA TRP A 203 -8.24 9.94 8.80
C TRP A 203 -8.85 10.95 7.85
#